data_AF-A0A7S2G1W2-F1
#
_entry.id   AF-A0A7S2G1W2-F1
#
_cell.length_a   1.000
_cell.length_b   1.000
_cell.length_c   1.000
_cell.angle_alpha   90.00
_cell.angle_beta   90.00
_cell.angle_gamma   90.00
#
_symmetry.space_group_name_H-M   'P 1'
#
loop_
_entity.id
_entity.type
_entity.pdbx_description
1 polymer ?
#
loop_
_entity_poly.entity_id
_entity_poly.type
_entity_poly.pdbx_seq_one_letter_code
_entity_poly.pdbx_strand_id
1 'polypeptide(L)'
;DGKGPLKFGKFELKWSQCFYISPSGLSLAVVNLKPLLPGHVLVIPRRSVPTMAELTVEEVADLWSSVREVQKIVEGHHGAVGANLGVQDGRDAGQSVPHVHVHVLPR
;
A
#
# COMPACT_ATOMS: atom_id res chain seq x y z
N ASP A 1 -9.19 18.10 9.35
CA ASP A 1 -8.00 18.32 8.49
C ASP A 1 -8.28 18.34 6.98
N GLY A 2 -9.54 18.49 6.52
CA GLY A 2 -9.87 18.62 5.08
C GLY A 2 -9.59 17.38 4.21
N LYS A 3 -8.86 16.39 4.72
CA LYS A 3 -8.56 15.13 4.06
C LYS A 3 -9.74 14.17 4.33
N GLY A 4 -10.48 13.81 3.28
CA GLY A 4 -11.60 12.86 3.36
C GLY A 4 -11.18 11.49 3.92
N PRO A 5 -12.15 10.61 4.25
CA PRO A 5 -11.89 9.36 4.97
C PRO A 5 -10.89 8.45 4.24
N LEU A 6 -10.00 7.82 5.01
CA LEU A 6 -9.08 6.79 4.51
C LEU A 6 -9.77 5.43 4.55
N LYS A 7 -9.65 4.65 3.48
CA LYS A 7 -10.26 3.33 3.38
C LYS A 7 -9.30 2.29 2.79
N PHE A 8 -9.45 1.05 3.26
CA PHE A 8 -8.89 -0.13 2.62
C PHE A 8 -10.03 -1.11 2.32
N GLY A 9 -10.55 -1.10 1.09
CA GLY A 9 -11.80 -1.79 0.77
C GLY A 9 -12.95 -1.23 1.61
N LYS A 10 -13.64 -2.10 2.35
CA LYS A 10 -14.72 -1.71 3.27
C LYS A 10 -14.24 -1.21 4.63
N PHE A 11 -12.95 -1.30 4.93
CA PHE A 11 -12.40 -0.94 6.24
C PHE A 11 -12.04 0.54 6.28
N GLU A 12 -12.51 1.25 7.30
CA GLU A 12 -12.06 2.60 7.59
C GLU A 12 -10.72 2.56 8.31
N LEU A 13 -9.80 3.42 7.89
CA LEU A 13 -8.47 3.54 8.48
C LEU A 13 -8.39 4.79 9.33
N LYS A 14 -7.73 4.69 10.48
CA LYS A 14 -7.29 5.86 11.23
C LYS A 14 -6.11 6.50 10.53
N TRP A 15 -6.03 7.82 10.57
CA TRP A 15 -4.87 8.55 10.05
C TRP A 15 -3.54 8.11 10.67
N SER A 16 -3.54 7.69 11.94
CA SER A 16 -2.36 7.13 12.61
C SER A 16 -1.84 5.82 11.99
N GLN A 17 -2.64 5.14 11.18
CA GLN A 17 -2.24 3.93 10.45
C GLN A 17 -1.61 4.25 9.10
N CYS A 18 -1.75 5.48 8.61
CA CYS A 18 -1.21 5.96 7.34
C CYS A 18 0.04 6.81 7.61
N PHE A 19 1.21 6.28 7.26
CA PHE A 19 2.49 6.96 7.51
C PHE A 19 3.07 7.64 6.26
N TYR A 20 2.47 7.38 5.08
CA TYR A 20 2.89 7.99 3.82
C TYR A 20 1.67 8.32 2.96
N ILE A 21 1.74 9.47 2.29
CA ILE A 21 0.83 9.89 1.24
C ILE A 21 1.72 10.35 0.08
N SER A 22 1.46 9.84 -1.11
CA SER A 22 2.12 10.30 -2.33
C SER A 22 1.96 11.81 -2.53
N PRO A 23 2.91 12.51 -3.19
CA PRO A 23 2.76 13.93 -3.51
C PRO A 23 1.50 14.25 -4.32
N SER A 24 1.05 13.33 -5.19
CA SER A 24 -0.20 13.46 -5.96
C SER A 24 -1.45 13.22 -5.11
N GLY A 25 -1.31 12.55 -3.96
CA GLY A 25 -2.41 12.08 -3.14
C GLY A 25 -3.12 10.84 -3.67
N LEU A 26 -2.66 10.23 -4.77
CA LEU A 26 -3.28 9.07 -5.39
C LEU A 26 -2.95 7.76 -4.69
N SER A 27 -1.82 7.66 -3.99
CA SER A 27 -1.44 6.48 -3.19
C SER A 27 -1.12 6.80 -1.73
N LEU A 28 -1.24 5.79 -0.89
CA LEU A 28 -1.07 5.81 0.56
C LEU A 28 -0.22 4.61 0.98
N ALA A 29 0.56 4.74 2.05
CA ALA A 29 1.16 3.58 2.71
C ALA A 29 0.67 3.45 4.15
N VAL A 30 0.30 2.22 4.51
CA VAL A 30 -0.39 1.91 5.76
C VAL A 30 0.28 0.73 6.46
N VAL A 31 0.24 0.74 7.79
CA VAL A 31 0.72 -0.39 8.58
C VAL A 31 -0.21 -1.59 8.41
N ASN A 32 0.37 -2.79 8.26
CA ASN A 32 -0.42 -4.01 8.18
C ASN A 32 -0.81 -4.46 9.60
N LEU A 33 -2.11 -4.66 9.85
CA LEU A 33 -2.62 -5.15 11.14
C LEU A 33 -2.25 -6.61 11.41
N LYS A 34 -1.96 -7.39 10.36
CA LYS A 34 -1.54 -8.79 10.43
C LYS A 34 -0.24 -8.97 9.63
N PRO A 35 0.88 -8.41 10.10
CA PRO A 35 2.13 -8.45 9.35
C PRO A 35 2.70 -9.87 9.34
N LEU A 36 3.24 -10.28 8.19
CA LEU A 36 4.00 -11.54 8.07
C LEU A 36 5.36 -11.48 8.78
N LEU A 37 5.97 -10.29 8.83
CA LEU A 37 7.23 -10.00 9.52
C LEU A 37 7.27 -8.52 9.95
N PRO A 38 8.09 -8.14 10.95
CA PRO A 38 8.24 -6.75 11.38
C PRO A 38 8.59 -5.83 10.20
N GLY A 39 7.82 -4.76 10.03
CA GLY A 39 8.00 -3.83 8.90
C GLY A 39 7.21 -4.19 7.63
N HIS A 40 6.43 -5.28 7.63
CA HIS A 40 5.48 -5.55 6.55
C HIS A 40 4.40 -4.45 6.52
N VAL A 41 4.43 -3.65 5.46
CA VAL A 41 3.45 -2.58 5.19
C VAL A 41 2.75 -2.80 3.85
N LEU A 42 1.67 -2.05 3.63
CA LEU A 42 0.94 -2.05 2.37
C LEU A 42 1.01 -0.67 1.72
N VAL A 43 1.23 -0.63 0.41
CA VAL A 43 0.99 0.56 -0.42
C VAL A 43 -0.29 0.35 -1.21
N ILE A 44 -1.22 1.28 -1.10
CA ILE A 44 -2.58 1.19 -1.66
C ILE A 44 -2.91 2.45 -2.46
N PRO A 45 -3.71 2.36 -3.54
CA PRO A 45 -4.29 3.53 -4.15
C PRO A 45 -5.33 4.14 -3.19
N ARG A 46 -5.59 5.44 -3.35
CA ARG A 46 -6.62 6.16 -2.58
C ARG A 46 -8.02 5.76 -3.05
N ARG A 47 -8.17 5.48 -4.35
CA ARG A 47 -9.41 4.96 -4.94
C ARG A 47 -9.47 3.45 -4.73
N SER A 48 -10.53 3.00 -4.08
CA SER A 48 -10.73 1.57 -3.78
C SER A 48 -11.24 0.81 -5.00
N VAL A 49 -10.33 0.24 -5.79
CA VAL A 49 -10.65 -0.73 -6.86
C VAL A 49 -10.09 -2.11 -6.55
N PRO A 50 -10.80 -3.20 -6.88
CA PRO A 50 -10.38 -4.54 -6.51
C PRO A 50 -9.20 -5.05 -7.32
N THR A 51 -9.06 -4.67 -8.60
CA THR A 51 -7.99 -5.21 -9.45
C THR A 51 -7.09 -4.13 -10.07
N MET A 52 -5.86 -4.51 -10.40
CA MET A 52 -4.89 -3.63 -11.09
C MET A 52 -5.42 -3.12 -12.43
N ALA A 53 -6.22 -3.94 -13.14
CA ALA A 53 -6.81 -3.58 -14.43
C ALA A 53 -7.82 -2.43 -14.36
N GLU A 54 -8.32 -2.11 -13.16
CA GLU A 54 -9.28 -1.02 -12.95
C GLU A 54 -8.60 0.31 -12.56
N LEU A 55 -7.29 0.31 -12.37
CA LEU A 55 -6.51 1.53 -12.12
C LEU A 55 -6.34 2.33 -13.41
N THR A 56 -6.28 3.66 -13.27
CA THR A 56 -5.84 4.51 -14.38
C THR A 56 -4.33 4.43 -14.55
N VAL A 57 -3.81 4.87 -15.70
CA VAL A 57 -2.37 4.90 -15.97
C VAL A 57 -1.64 5.75 -14.93
N GLU A 58 -2.24 6.86 -14.52
CA GLU A 58 -1.71 7.78 -13.50
C GLU A 58 -1.64 7.12 -12.13
N GLU A 59 -2.68 6.37 -11.74
CA GLU A 59 -2.70 5.64 -10.47
C GLU A 59 -1.67 4.51 -10.46
N VAL A 60 -1.49 3.77 -11.56
CA VAL A 60 -0.45 2.75 -11.66
C VAL A 60 0.95 3.36 -11.51
N ALA A 61 1.22 4.47 -12.19
CA ALA A 61 2.50 5.15 -12.12
C ALA A 61 2.79 5.71 -10.71
N ASP A 62 1.79 6.31 -10.07
CA ASP A 62 1.89 6.83 -8.71
C ASP A 62 2.05 5.72 -7.67
N LEU A 63 1.32 4.61 -7.82
CA LEU A 63 1.40 3.44 -6.94
C LEU A 63 2.81 2.87 -6.92
N TRP A 64 3.40 2.58 -8.08
CA TRP A 64 4.75 2.00 -8.14
C TRP A 64 5.85 2.98 -7.75
N SER A 65 5.67 4.27 -8.03
CA SER A 65 6.56 5.32 -7.51
C SER A 65 6.51 5.37 -5.98
N SER A 66 5.31 5.24 -5.40
CA SER A 66 5.10 5.18 -3.96
C SER A 66 5.70 3.92 -3.33
N VAL A 67 5.57 2.76 -3.98
CA VAL A 67 6.21 1.50 -3.54
C VAL A 67 7.71 1.68 -3.43
N ARG A 68 8.36 2.28 -4.43
CA ARG A 68 9.81 2.54 -4.42
C ARG A 68 10.23 3.41 -3.24
N GLU A 69 9.49 4.48 -2.93
CA GLU A 69 9.84 5.36 -1.81
C GLU A 69 9.56 4.70 -0.46
N VAL A 70 8.43 3.99 -0.33
CA VAL A 70 8.07 3.26 0.90
C VAL A 70 9.06 2.14 1.19
N GLN A 71 9.52 1.40 0.17
CA GLN A 71 10.57 0.41 0.33
C GLN A 71 11.80 1.01 1.02
N LYS A 72 12.34 2.14 0.52
CA LYS A 72 13.50 2.81 1.12
C LYS A 72 13.25 3.23 2.57
N ILE A 73 12.06 3.77 2.86
CA ILE A 73 11.68 4.20 4.21
C ILE A 73 11.70 3.01 5.17
N VAL A 74 11.06 1.91 4.77
CA VAL A 74 10.91 0.72 5.61
C VAL A 74 12.25 0.00 5.77
N GLU A 75 13.04 -0.12 4.71
CA GLU A 75 14.40 -0.69 4.77
C GLU A 75 15.29 0.11 5.73
N GLY A 76 15.34 1.43 5.58
CA GLY A 76 16.13 2.30 6.45
C GLY A 76 15.69 2.25 7.92
N HIS A 77 14.39 2.14 8.18
CA HIS A 77 13.87 2.04 9.54
C HIS A 77 14.18 0.69 10.20
N HIS A 78 14.19 -0.40 9.43
CA HIS A 78 14.39 -1.75 9.94
C HIS A 78 15.82 -2.28 9.78
N GLY A 79 16.74 -1.49 9.23
CA GLY A 79 18.11 -1.94 8.94
C GLY A 79 18.17 -3.05 7.89
N ALA A 80 17.19 -3.09 7.00
CA ALA A 80 17.06 -4.09 5.95
C ALA A 80 17.85 -3.65 4.70
N VAL A 81 18.25 -4.61 3.86
CA VAL A 81 19.04 -4.36 2.65
C VAL A 81 18.31 -4.74 1.36
N GLY A 82 17.08 -5.24 1.49
CA GLY A 82 16.17 -5.47 0.39
C GLY A 82 14.73 -5.64 0.87
N ALA A 83 13.83 -5.89 -0.08
CA ALA A 83 12.44 -6.18 0.23
C ALA A 83 11.82 -7.15 -0.78
N ASN A 84 10.87 -7.96 -0.31
CA ASN A 84 9.92 -8.64 -1.18
C ASN A 84 8.75 -7.70 -1.48
N LEU A 85 8.51 -7.46 -2.76
CA LEU A 85 7.37 -6.71 -3.27
C LEU A 85 6.38 -7.69 -3.90
N GLY A 86 5.12 -7.66 -3.50
CA GLY A 86 4.13 -8.62 -3.97
C GLY A 86 2.74 -8.03 -4.15
N VAL A 87 2.05 -8.46 -5.19
CA VAL A 87 0.64 -8.12 -5.45
C VAL A 87 -0.13 -9.41 -5.62
N GLN A 88 -1.28 -9.50 -4.95
CA GLN A 88 -2.26 -10.56 -5.15
C GLN A 88 -3.47 -9.91 -5.83
N ASP A 89 -3.58 -10.09 -7.15
CA ASP A 89 -4.58 -9.43 -7.97
C ASP A 89 -5.76 -10.37 -8.23
N GLY A 90 -6.83 -10.22 -7.45
CA GLY A 90 -8.01 -11.08 -7.49
C GLY A 90 -8.02 -12.22 -6.46
N ARG A 91 -9.23 -12.69 -6.12
CA ARG A 91 -9.48 -13.64 -5.02
C ARG A 91 -8.66 -14.92 -5.13
N ASP A 92 -8.64 -15.54 -6.31
CA ASP A 92 -7.97 -16.82 -6.52
C ASP A 92 -6.44 -16.68 -6.59
N ALA A 93 -5.93 -15.46 -6.76
CA ALA A 93 -4.51 -15.12 -6.60
C ALA A 93 -4.12 -14.86 -5.12
N GLY A 94 -5.05 -15.04 -4.17
CA GLY A 94 -4.82 -14.87 -2.74
C GLY A 94 -5.32 -13.56 -2.15
N GLN A 95 -5.91 -12.67 -2.96
CA GLN A 95 -6.38 -11.36 -2.50
C GLN A 95 -7.50 -11.52 -1.46
N SER A 96 -7.24 -11.07 -0.23
CA SER A 96 -8.21 -11.15 0.87
C SER A 96 -9.09 -9.92 1.01
N VAL A 97 -8.58 -8.74 0.64
CA VAL A 97 -9.32 -7.47 0.62
C VAL A 97 -9.44 -7.01 -0.83
N PRO A 98 -10.66 -6.81 -1.36
CA PRO A 98 -10.90 -6.41 -2.75
C PRO A 98 -10.60 -4.92 -2.95
N HIS A 99 -9.34 -4.56 -2.73
CA HIS A 99 -8.74 -3.27 -2.97
C HIS A 99 -7.27 -3.52 -3.31
N VAL A 100 -6.76 -3.05 -4.44
CA VAL A 100 -5.35 -3.17 -4.82
C VAL A 100 -4.44 -2.79 -3.65
N HIS A 101 -3.47 -3.64 -3.34
CA HIS A 101 -2.43 -3.36 -2.37
C HIS A 101 -1.14 -4.08 -2.76
N VAL A 102 -0.04 -3.35 -2.68
CA VAL A 102 1.31 -3.89 -2.83
C VAL A 102 1.85 -4.17 -1.45
N HIS A 103 2.18 -5.42 -1.20
CA HIS A 103 2.91 -5.84 -0.02
C HIS A 103 4.37 -5.42 -0.14
N VAL A 104 4.88 -4.71 0.87
CA VAL A 104 6.30 -4.36 1.00
C VAL A 104 6.83 -5.03 2.26
N LEU A 105 7.71 -6.02 2.09
CA LEU A 105 8.27 -6.82 3.19
C LEU A 105 9.79 -6.65 3.24
N PRO A 106 10.35 -5.88 4.18
CA PRO A 106 11.80 -5.70 4.31
C PRO A 106 12.52 -7.02 4.65
N ARG A 107 13.78 -7.14 4.24
CA ARG A 107 14.65 -8.33 4.41
C ARG A 107 16.07 -7.99 4.82
#